data_AF-A0A7H1N2U4-F1
#
_entry.id   AF-A0A7H1N2U4-F1
#
_cell.length_a   1.000
_cell.length_b   1.000
_cell.length_c   1.000
_cell.angle_alpha   90.00
_cell.angle_beta   90.00
_cell.angle_gamma   90.00
#
_symmetry.space_group_name_H-M   'P 1'
#
loop_
_entity.id
_entity.type
_entity.pdbx_description
1 polymer ?
#
loop_
_entity_poly.entity_id
_entity_poly.type
_entity_poly.pdbx_seq_one_letter_code
_entity_poly.pdbx_strand_id
1 'polypeptide(L)'
;MNEIDEEELRMALAEWKRWRNRVLQAETMNRREERYTQACTHIAAIEEEIEFRRARMQRRRKALYEVCRLASGECVSLADFRAARRELDEIEERIARLR
;
A
#
# COMPACT_ATOMS: atom_id res chain seq x y z
N MET A 1 1.87 4.21 -15.68
CA MET A 1 3.09 3.72 -15.00
C MET A 1 2.67 2.43 -14.32
N ASN A 2 3.04 1.28 -14.89
CA ASN A 2 2.62 -0.02 -14.34
C ASN A 2 3.31 -0.21 -12.99
N GLU A 3 2.58 -0.07 -11.89
CA GLU A 3 3.06 -0.45 -10.57
C GLU A 3 3.26 -1.98 -10.60
N ILE A 4 4.52 -2.43 -10.68
CA ILE A 4 4.90 -3.84 -10.47
C ILE A 4 4.35 -4.25 -9.09
N ASP A 5 3.73 -5.41 -8.93
CA ASP A 5 3.09 -5.81 -7.67
C ASP A 5 4.16 -6.10 -6.57
N GLU A 6 3.82 -5.88 -5.29
CA GLU A 6 4.72 -6.22 -4.17
C GLU A 6 5.03 -7.72 -4.12
N GLU A 7 4.07 -8.56 -4.53
CA GLU A 7 4.28 -10.01 -4.64
C GLU A 7 5.28 -10.37 -5.75
N GLU A 8 5.18 -9.72 -6.92
CA GLU A 8 6.14 -9.86 -8.02
C GLU A 8 7.56 -9.41 -7.60
N LEU A 9 7.67 -8.30 -6.86
CA LEU A 9 8.96 -7.84 -6.32
C LEU A 9 9.57 -8.84 -5.33
N ARG A 10 8.76 -9.43 -4.44
CA ARG A 10 9.25 -10.44 -3.49
C ARG A 10 9.68 -11.73 -4.19
N MET A 11 8.97 -12.15 -5.23
CA MET A 11 9.37 -13.28 -6.06
C MET A 11 10.70 -13.01 -6.77
N ALA A 12 10.84 -11.84 -7.41
CA ALA A 12 12.09 -11.44 -8.05
C ALA A 12 13.26 -11.41 -7.05
N LEU A 13 13.04 -10.88 -5.84
CA LEU A 13 14.06 -10.88 -4.77
C LEU A 13 14.52 -12.30 -4.41
N ALA A 14 13.59 -13.24 -4.29
CA ALA A 14 13.90 -14.62 -3.97
C ALA A 14 14.71 -15.30 -5.09
N GLU A 15 14.36 -15.04 -6.35
CA GLU A 15 15.08 -15.55 -7.52
C GLU A 15 16.52 -15.01 -7.60
N TRP A 16 16.70 -13.70 -7.40
CA TRP A 16 18.02 -13.08 -7.37
C TRP A 16 18.88 -13.60 -6.23
N LYS A 17 18.32 -13.79 -5.02
CA LYS A 17 19.02 -14.40 -3.89
C LYS A 17 19.46 -15.84 -4.19
N ARG A 18 18.60 -16.65 -4.82
CA ARG A 18 18.95 -18.02 -5.28
C ARG A 18 20.03 -17.99 -6.36
N TRP A 19 19.94 -17.06 -7.31
CA TRP A 19 20.93 -16.91 -8.37
C TRP A 19 22.30 -16.50 -7.83
N ARG A 20 22.36 -15.53 -6.92
CA ARG A 20 23.60 -15.13 -6.21
C ARG A 20 24.27 -16.32 -5.53
N ASN A 21 23.49 -17.17 -4.85
CA ASN A 21 24.02 -18.36 -4.19
C ASN A 21 24.59 -19.39 -5.20
N ARG A 22 23.97 -19.55 -6.38
CA ARG A 22 24.52 -20.38 -7.47
C ARG A 22 25.81 -19.81 -8.03
N VAL A 23 25.89 -18.49 -8.19
CA VAL A 23 27.12 -17.80 -8.61
C VAL A 23 28.25 -18.09 -7.62
N LEU A 24 28.00 -17.95 -6.31
CA LEU A 24 28.93 -18.30 -5.23
C LEU A 24 29.36 -19.78 -5.19
N GLN A 25 28.73 -20.67 -5.95
CA GLN A 25 29.08 -22.10 -6.05
C GLN A 25 29.76 -22.46 -7.38
N ALA A 26 29.79 -21.56 -8.38
CA ALA A 26 30.40 -21.82 -9.70
C ALA A 26 31.94 -21.93 -9.64
N GLU A 27 32.55 -22.80 -10.45
CA GLU A 27 34.00 -23.12 -10.35
C GLU A 27 34.96 -22.00 -10.81
N THR A 28 34.48 -20.96 -11.49
CA THR A 28 35.32 -19.90 -12.08
C THR A 28 35.26 -18.59 -11.28
N MET A 29 36.39 -18.20 -10.67
CA MET A 29 36.51 -17.06 -9.73
C MET A 29 36.24 -15.68 -10.37
N ASN A 30 36.80 -15.38 -11.55
CA ASN A 30 36.63 -14.06 -12.17
C ASN A 30 35.21 -13.81 -12.69
N ARG A 31 34.50 -14.86 -13.14
CA ARG A 31 33.08 -14.79 -13.48
C ARG A 31 32.17 -14.66 -12.25
N ARG A 32 32.66 -15.06 -11.08
CA ARG A 32 31.93 -14.99 -9.81
C ARG A 32 31.80 -13.55 -9.34
N GLU A 33 32.88 -12.79 -9.36
CA GLU A 33 32.93 -11.46 -8.77
C GLU A 33 32.04 -10.44 -9.49
N GLU A 34 32.12 -10.37 -10.82
CA GLU A 34 31.30 -9.46 -11.64
C GLU A 34 29.81 -9.80 -11.55
N ARG A 35 29.48 -11.10 -11.69
CA ARG A 35 28.09 -11.58 -11.60
C ARG A 35 27.52 -11.45 -10.19
N TYR A 36 28.34 -11.66 -9.15
CA TYR A 36 27.93 -11.50 -7.76
C TYR A 36 27.64 -10.03 -7.43
N THR A 37 28.52 -9.13 -7.86
CA THR A 37 28.35 -7.68 -7.71
C THR A 37 27.03 -7.23 -8.36
N GLN A 38 26.78 -7.67 -9.60
CA GLN A 38 25.53 -7.39 -10.30
C GLN A 38 24.29 -7.92 -9.54
N ALA A 39 24.35 -9.15 -9.01
CA ALA A 39 23.27 -9.72 -8.20
C ALA A 39 22.96 -8.87 -6.96
N CYS A 40 24.00 -8.41 -6.27
CA CYS A 40 23.87 -7.60 -5.06
C CYS A 40 23.23 -6.25 -5.34
N THR A 41 23.58 -5.60 -6.46
CA THR A 41 22.95 -4.34 -6.89
C THR A 41 21.45 -4.53 -7.17
N HIS A 42 21.06 -5.61 -7.86
CA HIS A 42 19.65 -5.88 -8.13
C HIS A 42 18.87 -6.23 -6.85
N ILE A 43 19.46 -6.99 -5.93
CA ILE A 43 18.87 -7.29 -4.62
C ILE A 43 18.64 -5.99 -3.83
N ALA A 44 19.63 -5.11 -3.77
CA ALA A 44 19.54 -3.85 -3.03
C ALA A 44 18.44 -2.95 -3.59
N ALA A 45 18.33 -2.83 -4.92
CA ALA A 45 17.29 -2.03 -5.57
C ALA A 45 15.88 -2.56 -5.27
N ILE A 46 15.69 -3.88 -5.24
CA ILE A 46 14.40 -4.50 -4.91
C ILE A 46 14.08 -4.32 -3.42
N GLU A 47 15.06 -4.46 -2.53
CA GLU A 47 14.88 -4.25 -1.09
C GLU A 47 14.53 -2.78 -0.76
N GLU A 48 15.18 -1.83 -1.43
CA GLU A 48 14.88 -0.40 -1.31
C GLU A 48 13.45 -0.07 -1.78
N GLU A 49 13.03 -0.62 -2.93
CA GLU A 49 11.68 -0.42 -3.47
C GLU A 49 10.60 -0.99 -2.53
N ILE A 50 10.82 -2.19 -1.97
CA ILE A 50 9.90 -2.79 -0.99
C ILE A 50 9.78 -1.90 0.26
N GLU A 51 10.91 -1.40 0.77
CA GLU A 51 10.90 -0.56 1.97
C GLU A 51 10.26 0.81 1.72
N PHE A 52 10.52 1.41 0.55
CA PHE A 52 9.86 2.65 0.13
C PHE A 52 8.32 2.49 0.08
N ARG A 53 7.84 1.38 -0.48
CA ARG A 53 6.41 1.05 -0.52
C ARG A 53 5.82 0.85 0.87
N ARG A 54 6.52 0.14 1.76
CA ARG A 54 6.11 -0.02 3.17
C ARG A 54 5.97 1.34 3.86
N ALA A 55 6.97 2.21 3.72
CA ALA A 55 6.94 3.55 4.29
C ALA A 55 5.77 4.39 3.71
N ARG A 56 5.51 4.31 2.40
CA ARG A 56 4.38 4.99 1.75
C ARG A 56 3.03 4.48 2.24
N MET A 57 2.87 3.16 2.38
CA MET A 57 1.66 2.53 2.94
C MET A 57 1.43 2.95 4.39
N GLN A 58 2.49 3.02 5.20
CA GLN A 58 2.42 3.45 6.59
C GLN A 58 1.99 4.92 6.71
N ARG A 59 2.54 5.81 5.86
CA ARG A 59 2.11 7.22 5.77
C ARG A 59 0.63 7.34 5.37
N ARG A 60 0.17 6.55 4.40
CA ARG A 60 -1.25 6.51 3.98
C ARG A 60 -2.16 6.02 5.11
N ARG A 61 -1.78 4.95 5.83
CA ARG A 61 -2.52 4.47 7.01
C ARG A 61 -2.61 5.54 8.10
N LYS A 62 -1.51 6.26 8.35
CA LYS A 62 -1.49 7.36 9.32
C LYS A 62 -2.40 8.51 8.88
N ALA A 63 -2.35 8.90 7.60
CA ALA A 63 -3.24 9.92 7.06
C ALA A 63 -4.72 9.52 7.14
N LEU A 64 -5.04 8.27 6.80
CA LEU A 64 -6.40 7.74 6.92
C LEU A 64 -6.87 7.74 8.38
N TYR A 65 -6.02 7.31 9.32
CA TYR A 65 -6.32 7.35 10.74
C TYR A 65 -6.55 8.78 11.24
N GLU A 66 -5.72 9.74 10.82
CA GLU A 66 -5.91 11.17 11.15
C GLU A 66 -7.22 11.72 10.59
N VAL A 67 -7.57 11.37 9.34
CA VAL A 67 -8.86 11.74 8.74
C VAL A 67 -10.02 11.13 9.53
N CYS A 68 -9.97 9.84 9.87
CA CYS A 68 -10.98 9.20 10.69
C CYS A 68 -11.08 9.82 12.10
N ARG A 69 -9.95 10.18 12.71
CA ARG A 69 -9.88 10.84 14.02
C ARG A 69 -10.51 12.24 13.99
N LEU A 70 -10.19 13.05 12.99
CA LEU A 70 -10.77 14.37 12.79
C LEU A 70 -12.28 14.26 12.51
N ALA A 71 -12.66 13.36 11.60
CA ALA A 71 -14.06 13.08 11.32
C ALA A 71 -14.81 12.60 12.56
N SER A 72 -14.20 11.77 13.41
CA SER A 72 -14.86 11.27 14.64
C SER A 72 -15.24 12.37 15.64
N GLY A 73 -14.56 13.52 15.62
CA GLY A 73 -14.92 14.69 16.43
C GLY A 73 -16.04 15.55 15.82
N GLU A 74 -16.30 15.43 14.53
CA GLU A 74 -17.33 16.17 13.77
C GLU A 74 -18.50 15.29 13.30
N CYS A 75 -18.38 13.96 13.44
CA CYS A 75 -19.42 13.02 13.08
C CYS A 75 -20.53 13.06 14.13
N VAL A 76 -21.70 13.56 13.74
CA VAL A 76 -22.96 13.20 14.39
C VAL A 76 -23.08 11.68 14.49
N SER A 77 -23.58 11.17 15.62
CA SER A 77 -23.71 9.73 15.79
C SER A 77 -24.57 9.12 14.67
N LEU A 78 -24.34 7.85 14.33
CA LEU A 78 -25.16 7.18 13.31
C LEU A 78 -26.66 7.23 13.64
N ALA A 79 -27.01 7.30 14.93
CA ALA A 79 -28.39 7.48 15.39
C ALA A 79 -28.93 8.88 15.05
N ASP A 80 -28.15 9.92 15.34
CA ASP A 80 -28.52 11.32 15.08
C ASP A 80 -28.62 11.59 13.57
N PHE A 81 -27.71 11.03 12.77
CA PHE A 81 -27.78 11.09 11.31
C PHE A 81 -29.08 10.45 10.77
N ARG A 82 -29.45 9.27 11.28
CA ARG A 82 -30.69 8.58 10.88
C ARG A 82 -31.95 9.34 11.33
N ALA A 83 -31.91 10.00 12.48
CA ALA A 83 -32.99 10.86 12.94
C ALA A 83 -33.15 12.08 12.02
N ALA A 84 -32.07 12.81 11.77
CA ALA A 84 -32.07 13.97 10.87
C ALA A 84 -32.49 13.61 9.44
N ARG A 85 -32.10 12.43 8.94
CA ARG A 85 -32.54 11.93 7.62
C ARG A 85 -34.04 11.69 7.56
N ARG A 86 -34.63 11.05 8.60
CA ARG A 86 -36.08 10.85 8.67
C ARG A 86 -36.85 12.16 8.73
N GLU A 87 -36.37 13.12 9.52
CA GLU A 87 -36.97 14.45 9.59
C GLU A 87 -36.97 15.16 8.23
N LEU A 88 -35.88 15.04 7.46
CA LEU A 88 -35.81 15.59 6.11
C LEU A 88 -36.80 14.91 5.18
N ASP A 89 -36.86 13.57 5.18
CA ASP A 89 -37.79 12.82 4.34
C ASP A 89 -39.26 13.21 4.66
N GLU A 90 -39.61 13.39 5.94
CA GLU A 90 -40.95 13.87 6.37
C GLU A 90 -41.26 15.29 5.89
N ILE A 91 -40.28 16.20 5.90
CA ILE A 91 -40.42 17.56 5.39
C ILE A 91 -40.63 17.53 3.87
N GLU A 92 -39.83 16.75 3.14
CA GLU A 92 -39.94 16.61 1.70
C GLU A 92 -41.30 16.03 1.28
N GLU A 93 -41.79 15.01 1.99
CA GLU A 93 -43.15 14.49 1.77
C GLU A 93 -44.23 15.54 2.04
N ARG A 94 -44.11 16.32 3.14
CA ARG A 94 -45.07 17.38 3.44
C ARG A 94 -45.08 18.46 2.37
N ILE A 95 -43.91 18.86 1.87
CA ILE A 95 -43.79 19.81 0.75
C ILE A 95 -44.44 19.23 -0.51
N ALA A 96 -44.20 17.95 -0.81
CA ALA A 96 -44.80 17.28 -1.97
C ALA A 96 -46.32 17.22 -1.89
N ARG A 97 -46.92 17.07 -0.70
CA ARG A 97 -48.38 17.10 -0.49
C ARG A 97 -49.00 18.50 -0.54
N LEU A 98 -48.18 19.54 -0.44
CA LEU A 98 -48.61 20.95 -0.54
C LEU A 98 -48.50 21.51 -1.98
N ARG A 99 -47.99 20.71 -2.92
CA ARG A 99 -47.96 20.99 -4.36
C ARG A 99 -49.06 20.24 -5.07
#